data_AF-A0A4S1ENH7-F1
#
_entry.id   AF-A0A4S1ENH7-F1
#
_cell.length_a   1.000
_cell.length_b   1.000
_cell.length_c   1.000
_cell.angle_alpha   90.00
_cell.angle_beta   90.00
_cell.angle_gamma   90.00
#
_symmetry.space_group_name_H-M   'P 1'
#
loop_
_entity.id
_entity.type
_entity.pdbx_description
1 polymer ?
#
loop_
_entity_poly.entity_id
_entity_poly.type
_entity_poly.pdbx_seq_one_letter_code
_entity_poly.pdbx_strand_id
1 'polypeptide(L)'
;PEPQTLDYGPAKLDIYASAGANKLPVVFFVHGGAWRFGKRSQVGAKPDFLLANGFVFVSIDYRMLPEADVATQAGDIEKAYAYVRASIAQHGG
;
A
#
# COMPACT_ATOMS: atom_id res chain seq x y z
N PRO A 1 -8.44 -11.22 -3.50
CA PRO A 1 -9.00 -11.35 -2.13
C PRO A 1 -9.29 -9.96 -1.54
N GLU A 2 -10.21 -9.85 -0.58
CA GLU A 2 -10.41 -8.60 0.16
C GLU A 2 -9.12 -8.24 0.92
N PRO A 3 -8.63 -6.99 0.82
CA PRO A 3 -7.45 -6.58 1.55
C PRO A 3 -7.73 -6.36 3.03
N GLN A 4 -6.67 -6.42 3.83
CA GLN A 4 -6.67 -5.80 5.15
C GLN A 4 -6.33 -4.31 5.02
N THR A 5 -7.28 -3.44 5.35
CA THR A 5 -7.01 -1.99 5.45
C THR A 5 -6.43 -1.63 6.80
N LEU A 6 -5.32 -0.89 6.81
CA LEU A 6 -4.66 -0.35 8.00
C LEU A 6 -4.52 1.17 7.90
N ASP A 7 -4.54 1.82 9.06
CA ASP A 7 -4.28 3.25 9.20
C ASP A 7 -2.84 3.45 9.69
N TYR A 8 -2.06 4.24 8.96
CA TYR A 8 -0.66 4.51 9.29
C TYR A 8 -0.45 5.95 9.81
N GLY A 9 -1.54 6.67 10.10
CA GLY A 9 -1.55 8.03 10.63
C GLY A 9 -2.14 9.03 9.65
N PRO A 10 -1.37 9.53 8.67
CA PRO A 10 -1.85 10.58 7.75
C PRO A 10 -2.83 10.04 6.69
N ALA A 11 -2.82 8.74 6.41
CA ALA A 11 -3.75 8.07 5.49
C ALA A 11 -3.80 6.56 5.78
N LYS A 12 -4.32 5.79 4.81
CA LYS A 12 -4.54 4.34 4.93
C LYS A 12 -3.77 3.55 3.88
N LEU A 13 -3.57 2.26 4.12
CA LEU A 13 -3.02 1.32 3.17
C LEU A 13 -3.81 0.01 3.18
N ASP A 14 -3.73 -0.74 2.09
CA ASP A 14 -4.34 -2.05 1.91
C ASP A 14 -3.24 -3.09 1.72
N ILE A 15 -3.31 -4.18 2.50
CA ILE A 15 -2.43 -5.33 2.38
C ILE A 15 -3.22 -6.49 1.78
N TYR A 16 -2.71 -7.01 0.67
CA TYR A 16 -3.20 -8.21 0.01
C TYR A 16 -2.16 -9.32 0.24
N ALA A 17 -2.59 -10.41 0.87
CA ALA A 17 -1.77 -11.59 1.11
C ALA A 17 -2.58 -12.86 0.90
N SER A 18 -1.93 -13.93 0.42
CA SER A 18 -2.53 -15.25 0.35
C SER A 18 -2.64 -15.86 1.75
N ALA A 19 -3.65 -16.71 1.99
CA ALA A 19 -3.76 -17.44 3.24
C ALA A 19 -2.50 -18.29 3.48
N GLY A 20 -1.92 -18.18 4.68
CA GLY A 20 -0.67 -18.88 5.02
C GLY A 20 0.61 -18.25 4.44
N ALA A 21 0.53 -17.07 3.83
CA ALA A 21 1.73 -16.33 3.43
C ALA A 21 2.68 -16.14 4.63
N ASN A 22 3.98 -16.36 4.40
CA ASN A 22 5.02 -16.27 5.42
C ASN A 22 6.34 -15.88 4.76
N LYS A 23 6.89 -14.71 5.12
CA LYS A 23 8.15 -14.17 4.60
C LYS A 23 8.23 -14.11 3.07
N LEU A 24 7.11 -13.79 2.41
CA LEU A 24 7.08 -13.54 0.96
C LEU A 24 7.65 -12.15 0.63
N PRO A 25 8.22 -11.95 -0.57
CA PRO A 25 8.61 -10.63 -1.04
C PRO A 25 7.40 -9.67 -1.13
N VAL A 26 7.65 -8.39 -0.88
CA VAL A 26 6.60 -7.35 -0.81
C VAL A 26 6.72 -6.39 -1.99
N VAL A 27 5.62 -6.18 -2.70
CA VAL A 27 5.47 -5.08 -3.65
C VAL A 27 4.74 -3.93 -2.95
N PHE A 28 5.43 -2.80 -2.79
CA PHE A 28 4.87 -1.56 -2.25
C PHE A 28 4.48 -0.64 -3.41
N PHE A 29 3.18 -0.38 -3.57
CA PHE A 29 2.61 0.33 -4.69
C PHE A 29 2.04 1.69 -4.28
N VAL A 30 2.47 2.72 -5.01
CA VAL A 30 1.96 4.09 -4.91
C VAL A 30 1.18 4.37 -6.18
N HIS A 31 -0.11 4.67 -6.06
CA HIS A 31 -0.94 4.95 -7.23
C HIS A 31 -0.57 6.30 -7.87
N GLY A 32 -0.77 6.41 -9.18
CA GLY A 32 -0.69 7.69 -9.90
C GLY A 32 -1.96 8.52 -9.74
N GLY A 33 -2.16 9.50 -10.63
CA GLY A 33 -3.32 10.40 -10.60
C GLY A 33 -2.95 11.86 -10.37
N ALA A 34 -1.82 12.27 -10.96
CA ALA A 34 -1.33 13.64 -11.00
C ALA A 34 -1.29 14.33 -9.62
N TRP A 35 -1.05 13.57 -8.54
CA TRP A 35 -0.99 14.05 -7.16
C TRP A 35 -2.28 14.67 -6.63
N ARG A 36 -3.40 14.45 -7.31
CA ARG A 36 -4.70 15.10 -7.07
C ARG A 36 -5.84 14.12 -6.88
N PHE A 37 -5.68 12.91 -7.37
CA PHE A 37 -6.70 11.88 -7.33
C PHE A 37 -6.06 10.51 -7.36
N GLY A 38 -6.88 9.51 -7.10
CA GLY A 38 -6.47 8.13 -6.98
C GLY A 38 -6.89 7.57 -5.63
N LYS A 39 -6.89 6.24 -5.50
CA LYS A 39 -7.15 5.54 -4.24
C LYS A 39 -6.36 4.24 -4.19
N ARG A 40 -5.99 3.80 -2.99
CA ARG A 40 -5.33 2.51 -2.73
C ARG A 40 -6.11 1.31 -3.27
N SER A 41 -7.43 1.41 -3.43
CA SER A 41 -8.28 0.36 -3.98
C SER A 41 -8.27 0.28 -5.50
N GLN A 42 -7.70 1.25 -6.22
CA GLN A 42 -7.63 1.28 -7.68
C GLN A 42 -6.48 0.43 -8.23
N VAL A 43 -6.48 -0.85 -7.88
CA VAL A 43 -5.36 -1.77 -8.13
C VAL A 43 -5.62 -2.75 -9.27
N GLY A 44 -6.86 -2.90 -9.73
CA GLY A 44 -7.21 -3.77 -10.86
C GLY A 44 -6.71 -5.21 -10.63
N ALA A 45 -6.16 -5.83 -11.68
CA ALA A 45 -5.66 -7.21 -11.61
C ALA A 45 -4.29 -7.39 -10.92
N LYS A 46 -3.67 -6.30 -10.44
CA LYS A 46 -2.31 -6.36 -9.84
C LYS A 46 -2.23 -7.27 -8.60
N PRO A 47 -3.16 -7.19 -7.61
CA PRO A 47 -3.08 -8.06 -6.44
C PRO A 47 -3.19 -9.53 -6.84
N ASP A 48 -4.17 -9.90 -7.65
CA ASP A 48 -4.39 -11.31 -8.03
C ASP A 48 -3.17 -11.88 -8.76
N PHE A 49 -2.56 -11.12 -9.68
CA PHE A 49 -1.33 -11.53 -10.35
C PHE A 49 -0.17 -11.73 -9.36
N LEU A 50 0.07 -10.77 -8.47
CA LEU A 50 1.20 -10.81 -7.54
C LEU A 50 1.05 -11.91 -6.48
N LEU A 51 -0.16 -12.08 -5.94
CA LEU A 51 -0.47 -13.15 -4.99
C LEU A 51 -0.27 -14.53 -5.61
N ALA A 52 -0.70 -14.73 -6.86
CA ALA A 52 -0.49 -15.98 -7.59
C ALA A 52 1.00 -16.27 -7.86
N ASN A 53 1.85 -15.25 -7.83
CA ASN A 53 3.30 -15.35 -8.04
C ASN A 53 4.11 -15.29 -6.73
N GLY A 54 3.46 -15.45 -5.57
CA GLY A 54 4.16 -15.56 -4.29
C GLY A 54 4.66 -14.23 -3.72
N PHE A 55 3.96 -13.13 -3.99
CA PHE A 55 4.23 -11.82 -3.38
C PHE A 55 3.13 -11.43 -2.40
N VAL A 56 3.47 -10.61 -1.40
CA VAL A 56 2.51 -9.74 -0.71
C VAL A 56 2.43 -8.42 -1.48
N PHE A 57 1.22 -7.89 -1.66
CA PHE A 57 1.01 -6.62 -2.35
C PHE A 57 0.45 -5.58 -1.37
N VAL A 58 1.10 -4.43 -1.27
CA VAL A 58 0.68 -3.32 -0.43
C VAL A 58 0.38 -2.12 -1.31
N SER A 59 -0.81 -1.54 -1.18
CA SER A 59 -1.25 -0.35 -1.90
C SER A 59 -1.59 0.75 -0.91
N ILE A 60 -1.08 1.96 -1.11
CA ILE A 60 -1.23 3.05 -0.14
C ILE A 60 -2.10 4.20 -0.68
N ASP A 61 -2.80 4.89 0.22
CA ASP A 61 -3.26 6.26 0.02
C ASP A 61 -2.20 7.23 0.56
N TYR A 62 -2.31 8.50 0.17
CA TYR A 62 -1.55 9.62 0.71
C TYR A 62 -2.41 10.89 0.57
N ARG A 63 -2.16 11.94 1.35
CA ARG A 63 -2.93 13.20 1.20
C ARG A 63 -2.59 13.85 -0.14
N MET A 64 -3.55 14.52 -0.79
CA MET A 64 -3.41 14.98 -2.18
C MET A 64 -3.62 16.50 -2.30
N LEU A 65 -3.27 17.04 -3.47
CA LEU A 65 -3.57 18.42 -3.82
C LEU A 65 -5.09 18.64 -4.00
N PRO A 66 -5.61 19.83 -3.66
CA PRO A 66 -4.87 21.00 -3.15
C PRO A 66 -4.60 21.00 -1.63
N GLU A 67 -5.12 20.03 -0.87
CA GLU A 67 -5.06 20.02 0.60
C GLU A 67 -3.66 19.69 1.16
N ALA A 68 -2.85 18.97 0.39
CA ALA A 68 -1.45 18.66 0.71
C ALA A 68 -0.56 18.85 -0.51
N ASP A 69 0.54 19.58 -0.34
CA ASP A 69 1.55 19.78 -1.37
C ASP A 69 2.39 18.50 -1.62
N VAL A 70 3.23 18.55 -2.66
CA VAL A 70 4.05 17.41 -3.08
C VAL A 70 5.07 17.00 -2.01
N ALA A 71 5.57 17.93 -1.20
CA ALA A 71 6.49 17.61 -0.12
C ALA A 71 5.77 16.84 1.00
N THR A 72 4.54 17.24 1.32
CA THR A 72 3.68 16.53 2.27
C THR A 72 3.31 15.14 1.76
N GLN A 73 2.99 15.00 0.47
CA GLN A 73 2.73 13.71 -0.19
C GLN A 73 3.94 12.77 -0.08
N ALA A 74 5.14 13.27 -0.40
CA ALA A 74 6.37 12.49 -0.27
C ALA A 74 6.59 12.02 1.18
N GLY A 75 6.39 12.91 2.16
CA GLY A 75 6.48 12.55 3.58
C GLY A 75 5.44 11.52 4.01
N ASP A 76 4.23 11.54 3.44
CA ASP A 76 3.21 10.53 3.70
C ASP A 76 3.60 9.16 3.10
N ILE A 77 4.21 9.14 1.91
CA ILE A 77 4.75 7.91 1.29
C ILE A 77 5.88 7.33 2.13
N GLU A 78 6.80 8.17 2.62
CA GLU A 78 7.89 7.73 3.51
C GLU A 78 7.36 7.14 4.82
N LYS A 79 6.35 7.75 5.44
CA LYS A 79 5.69 7.23 6.64
C LYS A 79 5.00 5.89 6.38
N ALA A 80 4.29 5.76 5.25
CA ALA A 80 3.66 4.51 4.86
C ALA A 80 4.70 3.40 4.67
N TYR A 81 5.81 3.71 3.98
CA TYR A 81 6.91 2.77 3.80
C TYR A 81 7.53 2.34 5.13
N ALA A 82 7.80 3.28 6.04
CA ALA A 82 8.32 2.98 7.37
C ALA A 82 7.36 2.11 8.19
N TYR A 83 6.06 2.40 8.14
CA TYR A 83 5.02 1.59 8.78
C TYR A 83 5.04 0.16 8.25
N VAL A 84 5.00 -0.02 6.91
CA VAL A 84 5.06 -1.34 6.27
C VAL A 84 6.32 -2.08 6.68
N ARG A 85 7.49 -1.44 6.60
CA ARG A 85 8.76 -2.04 7.01
C ARG A 85 8.76 -2.55 8.45
N ALA A 86 8.02 -1.89 9.35
CA ALA A 86 7.94 -2.27 10.75
C ALA A 86 6.91 -3.38 11.03
N SER A 87 5.86 -3.52 10.21
CA SER A 87 4.72 -4.40 10.49
C SER A 87 4.54 -5.58 9.53
N ILE A 88 5.08 -5.53 8.31
CA ILE A 88 4.70 -6.44 7.21
C ILE A 88 4.98 -7.92 7.47
N ALA A 89 5.94 -8.23 8.35
CA ALA A 89 6.21 -9.59 8.81
C ALA A 89 4.99 -10.26 9.46
N GLN A 90 4.07 -9.47 10.07
CA GLN A 90 2.83 -9.96 10.67
C GLN A 90 1.74 -10.25 9.63
N HIS A 91 1.94 -9.83 8.38
CA HIS A 91 0.96 -9.92 7.29
C HIS A 91 1.46 -10.80 6.13
N GLY A 92 2.47 -11.65 6.38
CA GLY A 92 2.89 -12.71 5.47
C GLY A 92 4.07 -12.39 4.56
N GLY A 93 4.73 -11.23 4.73
CA GLY A 93 5.92 -10.88 3.97
C GLY A 93 6.89 -9.98 4.68
#